data_AF-A0A074VDH4-F1
#
_entry.id   AF-A0A074VDH4-F1
#
_cell.length_a   1.000
_cell.length_b   1.000
_cell.length_c   1.000
_cell.angle_alpha   90.00
_cell.angle_beta   90.00
_cell.angle_gamma   90.00
#
_symmetry.space_group_name_H-M   'P 1'
#
loop_
_entity.id
_entity.type
_entity.pdbx_description
1 polymer ?
#
loop_
_entity_poly.entity_id
_entity_poly.type
_entity_poly.pdbx_seq_one_letter_code
_entity_poly.pdbx_strand_id
1 'polypeptide(L)'
;YPRRLLIYRAPTLELATIGTIKLTGLGAFAMACLVIAPNVYFDESSPVWMAPAVIAVSATLVPLFHVLTRPSVANIFIDAPASARRSKEALVSFAKRVPLDTALEIQTLGLLSVPRTKTLRVGELRVRPEGWGRLANLEQVHAIDKTSKIPKWARWSLQRFYARPVPSRWKNSRAPEVWPLVLEAITRNTVANMSGKNLPPPVSAVPSARLQSPASVVRPARSSAPVVQKQVPAQKAVPKGRQNMRKK
;
A
#
# COMPACT_ATOMS: atom_id res chain seq x y z
N TYR A 1 -20.76 10.18 -10.14
CA TYR A 1 -19.78 9.64 -9.17
C TYR A 1 -18.39 10.25 -9.38
N PRO A 2 -17.57 10.41 -8.32
CA PRO A 2 -16.18 10.88 -8.44
C PRO A 2 -15.30 9.87 -9.20
N ARG A 3 -14.15 10.34 -9.70
CA ARG A 3 -13.11 9.49 -10.33
C ARG A 3 -12.59 8.43 -9.35
N ARG A 4 -12.15 8.87 -8.17
CA ARG A 4 -11.77 8.01 -7.05
C ARG A 4 -13.02 7.67 -6.24
N LEU A 5 -13.54 6.46 -6.39
CA LEU A 5 -14.78 6.03 -5.75
C LEU A 5 -14.50 5.05 -4.60
N LEU A 6 -14.98 5.37 -3.40
CA LEU A 6 -14.96 4.46 -2.25
C LEU A 6 -16.02 3.36 -2.43
N ILE A 7 -15.56 2.12 -2.67
CA ILE A 7 -16.41 0.95 -2.89
C ILE A 7 -16.51 0.05 -1.66
N TYR A 8 -15.51 0.07 -0.80
CA TYR A 8 -15.48 -0.69 0.45
C TYR A 8 -14.94 0.17 1.58
N ARG A 9 -15.59 0.08 2.73
CA ARG A 9 -15.17 0.66 4.00
C ARG A 9 -15.34 -0.40 5.08
N ALA A 10 -14.25 -0.72 5.77
CA ALA A 10 -14.31 -1.63 6.90
C ALA A 10 -15.18 -1.06 8.02
N PRO A 11 -15.85 -1.93 8.80
CA PRO A 11 -16.66 -1.48 9.92
C PRO A 11 -15.78 -0.75 10.96
N THR A 12 -16.30 0.35 11.50
CA THR A 12 -15.57 1.18 12.47
C THR A 12 -15.08 0.37 13.66
N LEU A 13 -15.87 -0.59 14.14
CA LEU A 13 -15.50 -1.45 15.26
C LEU A 13 -14.25 -2.29 14.96
N GLU A 14 -14.13 -2.86 13.76
CA GLU A 14 -12.96 -3.65 13.37
C GLU A 14 -11.70 -2.78 13.32
N LEU A 15 -11.81 -1.57 12.75
CA LEU A 15 -10.70 -0.62 12.72
C LEU A 15 -10.33 -0.13 14.12
N ALA A 16 -11.31 0.08 14.99
CA ALA A 16 -11.08 0.46 16.38
C ALA A 16 -10.36 -0.67 17.13
N THR A 17 -10.81 -1.93 17.01
CA THR A 17 -10.15 -3.08 17.63
C THR A 17 -8.70 -3.23 17.16
N ILE A 18 -8.44 -3.08 15.85
CA ILE A 18 -7.08 -3.11 15.30
C ILE A 18 -6.22 -1.96 15.88
N GLY A 19 -6.79 -0.75 15.95
CA GLY A 19 -6.13 0.41 16.54
C GLY A 19 -5.79 0.18 18.01
N THR A 20 -6.74 -0.34 18.79
CA THR A 20 -6.56 -0.67 20.20
C THR A 20 -5.48 -1.74 20.39
N ILE A 21 -5.46 -2.82 19.61
CA ILE A 21 -4.41 -3.87 19.71
C ILE A 21 -3.01 -3.27 19.51
N LYS A 22 -2.85 -2.37 18.53
CA LYS A 22 -1.57 -1.69 18.29
C LYS A 22 -1.18 -0.77 19.45
N LEU A 23 -2.15 -0.01 19.97
CA LEU A 23 -1.95 0.88 21.10
C LEU A 23 -1.61 0.11 22.38
N THR A 24 -2.24 -1.05 22.60
CA THR A 24 -1.94 -1.94 23.73
C THR A 24 -0.50 -2.46 23.65
N GLY A 25 -0.02 -2.86 22.47
CA GLY A 25 1.39 -3.28 22.31
C GLY A 25 2.37 -2.15 22.61
N LEU A 26 2.07 -0.93 22.13
CA LEU A 26 2.90 0.24 22.42
C LEU A 26 2.85 0.62 23.91
N GLY A 27 1.66 0.56 24.53
CA GLY A 27 1.47 0.84 25.94
C GLY A 27 2.17 -0.19 26.84
N ALA A 28 2.12 -1.47 26.49
CA ALA A 28 2.84 -2.52 27.20
C ALA A 28 4.37 -2.32 27.11
N PHE A 29 4.88 -1.94 25.93
CA PHE A 29 6.28 -1.59 25.76
C PHE A 29 6.67 -0.35 26.59
N ALA A 30 5.85 0.70 26.59
CA ALA A 30 6.10 1.90 27.39
C ALA A 30 6.10 1.59 28.89
N MET A 31 5.12 0.80 29.37
CA MET A 31 5.04 0.36 30.76
C MET A 31 6.26 -0.48 31.15
N ALA A 32 6.72 -1.37 30.26
CA ALA A 32 7.92 -2.16 30.50
C ALA A 32 9.17 -1.28 30.63
N CYS A 33 9.31 -0.24 29.81
CA CYS A 33 10.46 0.66 29.86
C CYS A 33 10.44 1.62 31.05
N LEU A 34 9.26 2.13 31.42
CA LEU A 34 9.13 3.22 32.41
C LEU A 34 8.87 2.73 33.84
N VAL A 35 8.30 1.53 34.01
CA VAL A 35 7.90 1.01 35.33
C VAL A 35 8.58 -0.31 35.63
N ILE A 36 8.45 -1.31 34.75
CA ILE A 36 8.89 -2.68 35.06
C ILE A 36 10.42 -2.77 35.05
N ALA A 37 11.08 -2.30 33.99
CA ALA A 37 12.53 -2.41 33.87
C ALA A 37 13.30 -1.63 34.94
N PRO A 38 12.93 -0.38 35.30
CA PRO A 38 13.55 0.31 36.41
C PRO A 38 13.34 -0.43 37.74
N ASN A 39 12.13 -0.92 38.01
CA ASN A 39 11.84 -1.66 39.24
C ASN A 39 12.68 -2.94 39.35
N VAL A 40 12.85 -3.67 38.25
CA VAL A 40 13.72 -4.84 38.16
C VAL A 40 15.20 -4.49 38.30
N TYR A 41 15.63 -3.33 37.81
CA TYR A 41 17.02 -2.90 37.88
C TYR A 41 17.43 -2.46 39.30
N PHE A 42 16.52 -1.84 40.04
CA PHE A 42 16.76 -1.38 41.42
C PHE A 42 16.54 -2.46 42.49
N ASP A 43 16.01 -3.61 42.10
CA ASP A 43 15.83 -4.76 43.00
C ASP A 43 17.16 -5.54 43.15
N GLU A 44 17.69 -5.61 44.36
CA GLU A 44 18.95 -6.32 44.68
C GLU A 44 18.89 -7.82 44.42
N SER A 45 17.68 -8.40 44.44
CA SER A 45 17.49 -9.84 44.18
C SER A 45 17.51 -10.20 42.69
N SER A 46 17.42 -9.19 41.83
CA SER A 46 17.25 -9.33 40.39
C SER A 46 18.59 -9.25 39.66
N PRO A 47 18.92 -10.21 38.77
CA PRO A 47 20.17 -10.13 38.02
C PRO A 47 20.11 -8.99 36.99
N VAL A 48 21.24 -8.29 36.81
CA VAL A 48 21.34 -7.07 35.97
C VAL A 48 20.89 -7.27 34.52
N TRP A 49 20.98 -8.49 33.98
CA TRP A 49 20.52 -8.82 32.62
C TRP A 49 19.00 -8.90 32.48
N MET A 50 18.25 -8.98 33.58
CA MET A 50 16.80 -9.13 33.53
C MET A 50 16.10 -7.86 33.06
N ALA A 51 16.58 -6.68 33.46
CA ALA A 51 16.05 -5.39 32.98
C ALA A 51 16.12 -5.24 31.44
N PRO A 52 17.29 -5.42 30.78
CA PRO A 52 17.36 -5.38 29.32
C PRO A 52 16.59 -6.52 28.66
N ALA A 53 16.47 -7.69 29.29
CA ALA A 53 15.66 -8.79 28.77
C ALA A 53 14.16 -8.44 28.72
N VAL A 54 13.62 -7.83 29.79
CA VAL A 54 12.22 -7.36 29.84
C VAL A 54 11.94 -6.31 28.75
N ILE A 55 12.88 -5.38 28.53
CA ILE A 55 12.77 -4.38 27.46
C ILE A 55 12.78 -5.07 26.09
N ALA A 56 13.69 -6.01 25.85
CA ALA A 56 13.79 -6.70 24.57
C ALA A 56 12.54 -7.53 24.23
N VAL A 57 11.99 -8.24 25.22
CA VAL A 57 10.76 -9.04 25.05
C VAL A 57 9.57 -8.13 24.76
N SER A 58 9.39 -7.06 25.55
CA SER A 58 8.29 -6.12 25.36
C SER A 58 8.39 -5.34 24.04
N ALA A 59 9.61 -5.03 23.57
CA ALA A 59 9.84 -4.40 22.27
C ALA A 59 9.34 -5.25 21.10
N THR A 60 9.25 -6.57 21.28
CA THR A 60 8.78 -7.51 20.23
C THR A 60 7.27 -7.43 20.02
N LEU A 61 6.49 -6.93 21.00
CA LEU A 61 5.03 -6.84 20.91
C LEU A 61 4.57 -5.88 19.79
N VAL A 62 5.25 -4.75 19.64
CA VAL A 62 4.93 -3.73 18.63
C VAL A 62 5.02 -4.28 17.19
N PRO A 63 6.16 -4.85 16.73
CA PRO A 63 6.24 -5.44 15.40
C PRO A 63 5.35 -6.68 15.25
N LEU A 64 5.15 -7.48 16.31
CA LEU A 64 4.25 -8.64 16.27
C LEU A 64 2.81 -8.24 15.94
N PHE A 65 2.23 -7.32 16.70
CA PHE A 65 0.88 -6.82 16.43
C PHE A 65 0.79 -6.09 15.11
N HIS A 66 1.84 -5.38 14.70
CA HIS A 66 1.89 -4.78 13.37
C HIS A 66 1.76 -5.83 12.27
N VAL A 67 2.54 -6.90 12.31
CA VAL A 67 2.53 -7.96 11.28
C VAL A 67 1.17 -8.68 11.25
N LEU A 68 0.57 -8.94 12.41
CA LEU A 68 -0.72 -9.62 12.51
C LEU A 68 -1.90 -8.78 11.97
N THR A 69 -1.87 -7.47 12.21
CA THR A 69 -2.95 -6.55 11.82
C THR A 69 -2.71 -5.83 10.49
N ARG A 70 -1.53 -6.00 9.88
CA ARG A 70 -1.17 -5.43 8.58
C ARG A 70 -2.11 -5.79 7.42
N PRO A 71 -2.60 -7.04 7.26
CA PRO A 71 -3.42 -7.38 6.10
C PRO A 71 -4.81 -6.74 6.16
N SER A 72 -5.26 -6.23 7.31
CA SER A 72 -6.59 -5.63 7.44
C SER A 72 -6.73 -4.35 6.60
N VAL A 73 -7.70 -4.37 5.68
CA VAL A 73 -8.01 -3.26 4.80
C VAL A 73 -9.00 -2.32 5.48
N ALA A 74 -8.69 -1.02 5.49
CA ALA A 74 -9.59 0.01 6.00
C ALA A 74 -10.57 0.49 4.92
N ASN A 75 -10.06 0.85 3.74
CA ASN A 75 -10.87 1.36 2.64
C ASN A 75 -10.36 0.81 1.31
N ILE A 76 -11.25 0.65 0.34
CA ILE A 76 -10.88 0.34 -1.04
C ILE A 76 -11.52 1.38 -1.95
N PHE A 77 -10.68 1.97 -2.81
CA PHE A 77 -11.09 2.88 -3.86
C PHE A 77 -10.88 2.23 -5.22
N ILE A 78 -11.76 2.54 -6.16
CA ILE A 78 -11.63 2.17 -7.57
C ILE A 78 -11.51 3.44 -8.41
N ASP A 79 -10.65 3.41 -9.43
CA ASP A 79 -10.63 4.46 -10.46
C ASP A 79 -11.76 4.19 -11.46
N ALA A 80 -12.83 4.98 -11.39
CA ALA A 80 -14.01 4.82 -12.22
C ALA A 80 -13.88 5.65 -13.52
N PRO A 81 -14.00 5.02 -14.71
CA PRO A 81 -13.92 5.73 -15.98
C PRO A 81 -15.09 6.70 -16.18
N ALA A 82 -14.93 7.67 -17.09
CA ALA A 82 -15.96 8.70 -17.37
C ALA A 82 -17.35 8.12 -17.66
N SER A 83 -17.42 6.97 -18.35
CA SER A 83 -18.66 6.26 -18.65
C SER A 83 -19.37 5.75 -17.39
N ALA A 84 -18.62 5.11 -16.48
CA ALA A 84 -19.15 4.55 -15.23
C ALA A 84 -19.56 5.61 -14.20
N ARG A 85 -19.10 6.86 -14.36
CA ARG A 85 -19.40 7.96 -13.44
C ARG A 85 -20.78 8.58 -13.62
N ARG A 86 -21.45 8.33 -14.75
CA ARG A 86 -22.70 9.01 -15.16
C ARG A 86 -23.90 8.63 -14.30
N SER A 87 -24.10 7.34 -14.04
CA SER A 87 -25.24 6.84 -13.26
C SER A 87 -24.85 5.64 -12.40
N LYS A 88 -25.75 5.22 -11.49
CA LYS A 88 -25.54 4.03 -10.65
C LYS A 88 -25.54 2.77 -11.50
N GLU A 89 -26.42 2.70 -12.48
CA GLU A 89 -26.59 1.56 -13.40
C GLU A 89 -25.36 1.40 -14.29
N ALA A 90 -24.79 2.52 -14.76
CA ALA A 90 -23.54 2.53 -15.53
C ALA A 90 -22.36 2.02 -14.68
N LEU A 91 -22.31 2.43 -13.41
CA LEU A 91 -21.30 1.97 -12.45
C LEU A 91 -21.42 0.47 -12.15
N VAL A 92 -22.64 -0.04 -11.94
CA VAL A 92 -22.91 -1.47 -11.71
C VAL A 92 -22.57 -2.28 -12.97
N SER A 93 -22.90 -1.77 -14.15
CA SER A 93 -22.56 -2.41 -15.42
C SER A 93 -21.06 -2.48 -15.67
N PHE A 94 -20.32 -1.43 -15.28
CA PHE A 94 -18.87 -1.43 -15.25
C PHE A 94 -18.32 -2.43 -14.22
N ALA A 95 -18.87 -2.46 -13.01
CA ALA A 95 -18.47 -3.37 -11.94
C ALA A 95 -18.64 -4.86 -12.30
N LYS A 96 -19.64 -5.20 -13.11
CA LYS A 96 -19.83 -6.55 -13.65
C LYS A 96 -18.75 -6.98 -14.65
N ARG A 97 -18.15 -6.02 -15.36
CA ARG A 97 -17.17 -6.21 -16.44
C ARG A 97 -15.94 -5.34 -16.23
N VAL A 98 -15.34 -5.42 -15.04
CA VAL A 98 -14.17 -4.62 -14.69
C VAL A 98 -12.95 -5.11 -15.49
N PRO A 99 -12.31 -4.24 -16.29
CA PRO A 99 -11.07 -4.58 -16.97
C PRO A 99 -9.95 -4.92 -15.98
N LEU A 100 -9.08 -5.87 -16.35
CA LEU A 100 -7.92 -6.28 -15.53
C LEU A 100 -6.97 -5.11 -15.22
N ASP A 101 -6.91 -4.13 -16.11
CA ASP A 101 -6.04 -2.96 -15.99
C ASP A 101 -6.60 -1.86 -15.06
N THR A 102 -7.80 -2.06 -14.52
CA THR A 102 -8.43 -1.07 -13.64
C THR A 102 -7.60 -0.88 -12.37
N ALA A 103 -7.28 0.38 -12.05
CA ALA A 103 -6.58 0.72 -10.83
C ALA A 103 -7.50 0.65 -9.60
N LEU A 104 -7.03 -0.06 -8.59
CA LEU A 104 -7.62 -0.24 -7.29
C LEU A 104 -6.66 0.30 -6.23
N GLU A 105 -7.13 1.22 -5.39
CA GLU A 105 -6.36 1.69 -4.24
C GLU A 105 -6.84 0.98 -2.97
N ILE A 106 -5.95 0.21 -2.36
CA ILE A 106 -6.21 -0.45 -1.08
C ILE A 106 -5.56 0.38 0.01
N GLN A 107 -6.35 0.84 0.97
CA GLN A 107 -5.87 1.57 2.14
C GLN A 107 -5.83 0.63 3.34
N THR A 108 -4.65 0.42 3.90
CA THR A 108 -4.41 -0.37 5.12
C THR A 108 -3.97 0.54 6.27
N LEU A 109 -3.93 -0.01 7.49
CA LEU A 109 -3.44 0.71 8.67
C LEU A 109 -1.95 0.43 8.90
N GLY A 110 -1.13 1.48 8.90
CA GLY A 110 0.30 1.45 9.24
C GLY A 110 0.57 1.15 10.72
N LEU A 111 1.83 1.30 11.14
CA LEU A 111 2.27 0.95 12.51
C LEU A 111 1.49 1.67 13.60
N LEU A 112 1.29 2.99 13.46
CA LEU A 112 0.54 3.84 14.39
C LEU A 112 -0.88 4.13 13.91
N SER A 113 -1.51 3.17 13.22
CA SER A 113 -2.83 3.35 12.59
C SER A 113 -2.88 4.48 11.53
N VAL A 114 -1.71 4.99 11.11
CA VAL A 114 -1.61 5.94 10.01
C VAL A 114 -2.05 5.23 8.72
N PRO A 115 -3.01 5.78 7.97
CA PRO A 115 -3.48 5.15 6.75
C PRO A 115 -2.36 5.05 5.71
N ARG A 116 -2.16 3.87 5.13
CA ARG A 116 -1.22 3.61 4.05
C ARG A 116 -1.96 3.14 2.82
N THR A 117 -1.80 3.84 1.70
CA THR A 117 -2.46 3.50 0.43
C THR A 117 -1.50 2.73 -0.47
N LYS A 118 -2.00 1.67 -1.10
CA LYS A 118 -1.31 0.91 -2.15
C LYS A 118 -2.18 0.87 -3.40
N THR A 119 -1.62 1.32 -4.52
CA THR A 119 -2.29 1.29 -5.83
C THR A 119 -1.92 -0.01 -6.54
N LEU A 120 -2.92 -0.80 -6.91
CA LEU A 120 -2.79 -2.11 -7.55
C LEU A 120 -3.71 -2.20 -8.76
N ARG A 121 -3.41 -3.09 -9.70
CA ARG A 121 -4.35 -3.42 -10.78
C ARG A 121 -5.24 -4.58 -10.37
N VAL A 122 -6.48 -4.62 -10.88
CA VAL A 122 -7.41 -5.73 -10.62
C VAL A 122 -6.82 -7.08 -11.06
N GLY A 123 -6.09 -7.11 -12.18
CA GLY A 123 -5.43 -8.32 -12.67
C GLY A 123 -4.23 -8.79 -11.83
N GLU A 124 -3.68 -7.94 -10.96
CA GLU A 124 -2.61 -8.33 -10.04
C GLU A 124 -3.13 -8.94 -8.74
N LEU A 125 -4.43 -8.84 -8.49
CA LEU A 125 -5.08 -9.38 -7.30
C LEU A 125 -5.61 -10.77 -7.58
N ARG A 126 -5.48 -11.65 -6.58
CA ARG A 126 -5.95 -13.02 -6.61
C ARG A 126 -6.71 -13.33 -5.33
N VAL A 127 -7.77 -14.13 -5.43
CA VAL A 127 -8.46 -14.67 -4.25
C VAL A 127 -7.72 -15.90 -3.75
N ARG A 128 -7.49 -15.97 -2.44
CA ARG A 128 -6.89 -17.16 -1.82
C ARG A 128 -7.98 -18.20 -1.54
N PRO A 129 -7.78 -19.49 -1.92
CA PRO A 129 -8.73 -20.54 -1.61
C PRO A 129 -8.94 -20.66 -0.09
N GLU A 130 -10.13 -21.11 0.30
CA GLU A 130 -10.48 -21.33 1.70
C GLU A 130 -9.63 -22.44 2.30
N GLY A 131 -9.04 -22.18 3.47
CA GLY A 131 -8.10 -23.07 4.12
C GLY A 131 -7.79 -22.61 5.53
N TRP A 132 -7.17 -23.50 6.31
CA TRP A 132 -6.83 -23.24 7.70
C TRP A 132 -5.86 -22.05 7.82
N GLY A 133 -6.19 -21.09 8.70
CA GLY A 133 -5.39 -19.89 8.91
C GLY A 133 -5.57 -18.76 7.88
N ARG A 134 -6.73 -18.65 7.20
CA ARG A 134 -7.02 -17.54 6.27
C ARG A 134 -7.18 -16.20 6.99
N LEU A 135 -6.05 -15.54 7.26
CA LEU A 135 -6.00 -14.16 7.78
C LEU A 135 -6.25 -13.10 6.69
N ALA A 136 -6.32 -13.49 5.42
CA ALA A 136 -6.51 -12.59 4.28
C ALA A 136 -7.21 -13.28 3.10
N ASN A 137 -8.13 -12.56 2.45
CA ASN A 137 -8.94 -13.07 1.35
C ASN A 137 -8.32 -12.78 -0.02
N LEU A 138 -7.55 -11.70 -0.12
CA LEU A 138 -6.92 -11.22 -1.33
C LEU A 138 -5.41 -11.32 -1.19
N GLU A 139 -4.75 -11.67 -2.28
CA GLU A 139 -3.30 -11.77 -2.38
C GLU A 139 -2.85 -11.13 -3.69
N GLN A 140 -1.83 -10.28 -3.63
CA GLN A 140 -1.24 -9.71 -4.83
C GLN A 140 -0.19 -10.68 -5.39
N VAL A 141 -0.32 -11.02 -6.68
CA VAL A 141 0.45 -12.07 -7.36
C VAL A 141 1.91 -11.65 -7.61
N HIS A 142 2.14 -10.42 -8.09
CA HIS A 142 3.46 -9.90 -8.46
C HIS A 142 3.97 -8.85 -7.47
N ALA A 143 3.67 -9.04 -6.19
CA ALA A 143 3.66 -7.95 -5.23
C ALA A 143 5.01 -7.42 -4.78
N ILE A 144 6.09 -8.13 -5.08
CA ILE A 144 7.41 -7.82 -4.54
C ILE A 144 8.45 -8.10 -5.60
N ASP A 145 9.04 -7.03 -6.10
CA ASP A 145 10.20 -7.08 -6.98
C ASP A 145 11.30 -7.92 -6.31
N LYS A 146 11.96 -8.79 -7.09
CA LYS A 146 12.94 -9.76 -6.55
C LYS A 146 14.08 -9.07 -5.78
N THR A 147 14.27 -7.78 -6.03
CA THR A 147 15.23 -6.83 -5.48
C THR A 147 14.92 -6.34 -4.05
N SER A 148 13.74 -6.62 -3.50
CA SER A 148 13.40 -6.10 -2.16
C SER A 148 14.17 -6.82 -1.03
N LYS A 149 14.81 -6.04 -0.15
CA LYS A 149 15.54 -6.52 1.05
C LYS A 149 14.63 -7.06 2.16
N ILE A 150 13.35 -7.30 1.88
CA ILE A 150 12.37 -7.67 2.90
C ILE A 150 12.48 -9.17 3.20
N PRO A 151 12.59 -9.58 4.49
CA PRO A 151 12.66 -10.99 4.87
C PRO A 151 11.48 -11.79 4.34
N LYS A 152 11.71 -13.01 3.83
CA LYS A 152 10.66 -13.89 3.27
C LYS A 152 9.49 -14.10 4.24
N TRP A 153 9.78 -14.27 5.53
CA TRP A 153 8.77 -14.43 6.58
C TRP A 153 7.94 -13.16 6.84
N ALA A 154 8.36 -11.97 6.42
CA ALA A 154 7.56 -10.75 6.55
C ALA A 154 6.79 -10.43 5.25
N ARG A 155 7.24 -10.99 4.11
CA ARG A 155 6.62 -10.78 2.79
C ARG A 155 5.15 -11.19 2.76
N TRP A 156 4.77 -12.26 3.45
CA TRP A 156 3.38 -12.71 3.45
C TRP A 156 2.40 -11.65 3.96
N SER A 157 2.79 -10.82 4.92
CA SER A 157 1.95 -9.73 5.45
C SER A 157 1.80 -8.53 4.49
N LEU A 158 2.68 -8.40 3.50
CA LEU A 158 2.73 -7.28 2.54
C LEU A 158 1.91 -7.51 1.27
N GLN A 159 1.74 -8.79 0.92
CA GLN A 159 1.05 -9.21 -0.30
C GLN A 159 -0.42 -9.55 -0.01
N ARG A 160 -0.78 -9.70 1.25
CA ARG A 160 -2.08 -10.19 1.70
C ARG A 160 -2.96 -9.04 2.19
N PHE A 161 -4.22 -9.08 1.77
CA PHE A 161 -5.24 -8.11 2.14
C PHE A 161 -6.51 -8.82 2.59
N TYR A 162 -7.05 -8.41 3.72
CA TYR A 162 -8.32 -8.86 4.24
C TYR A 162 -9.37 -7.80 3.97
N ALA A 163 -10.33 -8.15 3.13
CA ALA A 163 -11.54 -7.38 2.89
C ALA A 163 -12.74 -8.33 2.96
N ARG A 164 -13.80 -7.93 3.66
CA ARG A 164 -14.99 -8.78 3.83
C ARG A 164 -15.69 -8.98 2.49
N PRO A 165 -16.08 -10.23 2.14
CA PRO A 165 -16.69 -10.53 0.84
C PRO A 165 -18.17 -10.14 0.75
N VAL A 166 -18.87 -10.15 1.89
CA VAL A 166 -20.32 -9.93 1.95
C VAL A 166 -20.62 -8.43 2.03
N PRO A 167 -21.70 -7.94 1.38
CA PRO A 167 -22.23 -6.62 1.70
C PRO A 167 -22.46 -6.53 3.21
N SER A 168 -21.71 -5.68 3.90
CA SER A 168 -22.02 -5.42 5.30
C SER A 168 -23.46 -4.92 5.37
N ARG A 169 -24.23 -5.41 6.36
CA ARG A 169 -25.57 -4.87 6.71
C ARG A 169 -25.56 -3.33 6.77
N TRP A 170 -24.38 -2.77 7.04
CA TRP A 170 -24.04 -1.35 7.07
C TRP A 170 -23.60 -0.85 5.67
N LYS A 171 -24.35 0.07 5.07
CA LYS A 171 -24.02 0.74 3.80
C LYS A 171 -23.00 1.86 4.02
N ASN A 172 -21.78 1.52 4.42
CA ASN A 172 -20.76 2.52 4.79
C ASN A 172 -19.94 3.06 3.60
N SER A 173 -20.32 2.73 2.36
CA SER A 173 -19.64 3.14 1.12
C SER A 173 -20.61 3.85 0.18
N ARG A 174 -20.06 4.68 -0.72
CA ARG A 174 -20.88 5.44 -1.71
C ARG A 174 -21.56 4.52 -2.73
N ALA A 175 -21.00 3.34 -2.97
CA ALA A 175 -21.56 2.33 -3.87
C ALA A 175 -21.30 0.93 -3.31
N PRO A 176 -22.06 0.48 -2.28
CA PRO A 176 -21.81 -0.79 -1.59
C PRO A 176 -22.03 -2.02 -2.48
N GLU A 177 -22.83 -1.88 -3.54
CA GLU A 177 -23.13 -2.94 -4.51
C GLU A 177 -21.97 -3.24 -5.46
N VAL A 178 -20.98 -2.34 -5.55
CA VAL A 178 -19.85 -2.48 -6.50
C VAL A 178 -18.80 -3.46 -6.00
N TRP A 179 -18.48 -3.43 -4.70
CA TRP A 179 -17.46 -4.30 -4.11
C TRP A 179 -17.69 -5.81 -4.36
N PRO A 180 -18.89 -6.39 -4.12
CA PRO A 180 -19.10 -7.82 -4.36
C PRO A 180 -18.92 -8.19 -5.83
N LEU A 181 -19.31 -7.32 -6.77
CA LEU A 181 -19.14 -7.55 -8.21
C LEU A 181 -17.66 -7.49 -8.63
N VAL A 182 -16.91 -6.54 -8.06
CA VAL A 182 -15.45 -6.46 -8.27
C VAL A 182 -14.77 -7.71 -7.71
N LEU A 183 -15.15 -8.14 -6.50
CA LEU A 183 -14.61 -9.35 -5.89
C LEU A 183 -14.91 -10.59 -6.72
N GLU A 184 -16.13 -10.72 -7.24
CA GLU A 184 -16.52 -11.79 -8.16
C GLU A 184 -15.68 -11.76 -9.45
N ALA A 185 -15.41 -10.59 -10.02
CA ALA A 185 -14.51 -10.46 -11.15
C ALA A 185 -13.09 -10.94 -10.81
N ILE A 186 -12.54 -10.59 -9.63
CA ILE A 186 -11.24 -11.07 -9.16
C ILE A 186 -11.26 -12.60 -8.98
N THR A 187 -12.33 -13.16 -8.43
CA THR A 187 -12.51 -14.61 -8.28
C THR A 187 -12.53 -15.31 -9.63
N ARG A 188 -13.29 -14.80 -10.61
CA ARG A 188 -13.33 -15.34 -11.97
C ARG A 188 -11.94 -15.33 -12.63
N ASN A 189 -11.21 -14.22 -12.51
CA ASN A 189 -9.84 -14.11 -13.02
C ASN A 189 -8.89 -15.08 -12.32
N THR A 190 -9.07 -15.26 -11.03
CA THR A 190 -8.28 -16.20 -10.22
C THR A 190 -8.50 -17.64 -10.68
N VAL A 191 -9.76 -18.04 -10.89
CA VAL A 191 -10.11 -19.37 -11.40
C VAL A 191 -9.61 -19.57 -12.83
N ALA A 192 -9.79 -18.57 -13.71
CA ALA A 192 -9.28 -18.60 -15.08
C ALA A 192 -7.75 -18.76 -15.11
N ASN A 193 -7.01 -18.04 -14.27
CA ASN A 193 -5.56 -18.18 -14.14
C ASN A 193 -5.13 -19.52 -13.52
N MET A 194 -5.96 -20.15 -12.69
CA MET A 194 -5.69 -21.49 -12.16
C MET A 194 -5.97 -22.58 -13.20
N SER A 195 -7.05 -22.45 -13.97
CA SER A 195 -7.45 -23.38 -15.04
C SER A 195 -6.53 -23.26 -16.27
N GLY A 196 -6.11 -22.04 -16.60
CA GLY A 196 -5.18 -21.72 -17.68
C GLY A 196 -3.72 -22.06 -17.38
N LYS A 197 -3.38 -22.67 -16.25
CA LYS A 197 -2.02 -23.23 -16.02
C LYS A 197 -1.66 -24.38 -16.97
N ASN A 198 -2.59 -24.81 -17.83
CA ASN A 198 -2.32 -25.67 -18.99
C ASN A 198 -2.10 -24.90 -20.31
N LEU A 199 -2.07 -23.55 -20.32
CA LEU A 199 -1.67 -22.77 -21.50
C LEU A 199 -0.49 -21.83 -21.16
N PRO A 200 0.52 -21.76 -22.05
CA PRO A 200 1.69 -20.89 -21.86
C PRO A 200 1.31 -19.40 -21.87
N PRO A 201 2.18 -18.52 -21.33
CA PRO A 201 1.86 -17.12 -21.08
C PRO A 201 1.46 -16.35 -22.35
N PRO A 202 0.55 -15.37 -22.25
CA PRO A 202 0.16 -14.52 -23.38
C PRO A 202 1.36 -13.69 -23.84
N VAL A 203 1.59 -13.77 -25.15
CA VAL A 203 2.60 -13.06 -25.91
C VAL A 203 2.50 -11.54 -25.66
N SER A 204 3.43 -11.02 -24.88
CA SER A 204 3.86 -9.62 -24.90
C SER A 204 5.38 -9.58 -24.78
N ALA A 205 6.03 -10.35 -25.66
CA ALA A 205 7.41 -10.14 -26.04
C ALA A 205 7.41 -10.22 -27.57
N VAL A 206 7.13 -9.08 -28.21
CA VAL A 206 7.44 -8.93 -29.64
C VAL A 206 8.96 -9.01 -29.75
N PRO A 207 9.53 -9.99 -30.47
CA PRO A 207 10.95 -10.02 -30.75
C PRO A 207 11.20 -9.02 -31.87
N SER A 208 11.77 -7.86 -31.54
CA SER A 208 12.41 -7.02 -32.56
C SER A 208 13.73 -7.69 -32.95
N ALA A 209 13.63 -8.67 -33.85
CA ALA A 209 14.73 -9.04 -34.70
C ALA A 209 15.09 -7.80 -35.54
N ARG A 210 16.26 -7.20 -35.29
CA ARG A 210 16.87 -6.24 -36.20
C ARG A 210 18.26 -6.75 -36.58
N LEU A 211 18.27 -7.43 -37.72
CA LEU A 211 19.28 -7.45 -38.77
C LEU A 211 20.71 -7.01 -38.38
N GLN A 212 21.63 -7.96 -38.48
CA GLN A 212 23.07 -7.72 -38.57
C GLN A 212 23.48 -7.23 -39.97
N SER A 213 24.45 -6.28 -39.96
CA SER A 213 25.55 -6.02 -40.92
C SER A 213 25.26 -5.31 -42.27
N PRO A 214 26.25 -4.63 -42.91
CA PRO A 214 27.66 -4.37 -42.53
C PRO A 214 28.13 -2.89 -42.70
N ALA A 215 29.44 -2.70 -42.48
CA ALA A 215 30.28 -1.50 -42.39
C ALA A 215 30.32 -0.52 -43.58
N SER A 216 30.58 0.76 -43.27
CA SER A 216 31.44 1.72 -44.01
C SER A 216 31.50 3.03 -43.20
N VAL A 217 32.60 3.33 -42.50
CA VAL A 217 33.72 4.21 -42.93
C VAL A 217 33.24 5.50 -43.61
N VAL A 218 33.24 6.65 -42.89
CA VAL A 218 33.78 7.96 -43.33
C VAL A 218 34.09 8.85 -42.11
N ARG A 219 35.23 9.53 -42.21
CA ARG A 219 35.98 10.46 -41.32
C ARG A 219 35.22 11.64 -40.67
N PRO A 220 35.81 12.23 -39.59
CA PRO A 220 35.39 13.50 -38.99
C PRO A 220 36.18 14.72 -39.51
N ALA A 221 35.52 15.87 -39.60
CA ALA A 221 36.07 17.25 -39.70
C ALA A 221 34.87 18.23 -39.67
N ARG A 222 34.88 19.45 -39.15
CA ARG A 222 35.79 20.30 -38.36
C ARG A 222 34.96 21.57 -38.05
N SER A 223 35.11 22.09 -36.83
CA SER A 223 34.96 23.47 -36.33
C SER A 223 34.27 24.58 -37.17
N SER A 224 33.37 25.32 -36.52
CA SER A 224 33.29 26.81 -36.37
C SER A 224 31.84 27.21 -36.04
N ALA A 225 31.45 28.18 -35.21
CA ALA A 225 32.06 29.19 -34.33
C ALA A 225 30.91 29.69 -33.39
N PRO A 226 31.19 30.54 -32.37
CA PRO A 226 30.32 30.75 -31.22
C PRO A 226 29.41 31.99 -31.35
N VAL A 227 28.25 31.99 -30.69
CA VAL A 227 27.47 33.21 -30.46
C VAL A 227 27.15 33.37 -28.97
N VAL A 228 28.01 34.17 -28.34
CA VAL A 228 27.76 35.18 -27.30
C VAL A 228 26.38 35.13 -26.65
N GLN A 229 26.32 34.72 -25.38
CA GLN A 229 25.26 35.17 -24.46
C GLN A 229 25.86 35.92 -23.28
N LYS A 230 25.43 37.19 -23.22
CA LYS A 230 25.85 38.26 -22.34
C LYS A 230 25.39 37.97 -20.91
N GLN A 231 26.34 38.03 -19.98
CA GLN A 231 26.15 37.89 -18.54
C GLN A 231 25.60 39.18 -17.92
N VAL A 232 24.71 39.00 -16.91
CA VAL A 232 24.60 39.77 -15.64
C VAL A 232 23.85 41.13 -15.71
N PRO A 233 23.17 41.64 -14.64
CA PRO A 233 23.20 41.23 -13.23
C PRO A 233 21.86 41.01 -12.49
N ALA A 234 22.04 40.32 -11.36
CA ALA A 234 21.31 40.34 -10.09
C ALA A 234 20.53 41.62 -9.76
N GLN A 235 19.28 41.44 -9.31
CA GLN A 235 18.57 42.44 -8.51
C GLN A 235 18.72 42.15 -7.02
N LYS A 236 19.18 43.19 -6.33
CA LYS A 236 19.45 43.33 -4.91
C LYS A 236 18.18 43.29 -4.04
N ALA A 237 18.38 42.79 -2.83
CA ALA A 237 17.53 42.94 -1.66
C ALA A 237 17.42 44.41 -1.18
N VAL A 238 16.27 44.78 -0.60
CA VAL A 238 16.07 45.91 0.36
C VAL A 238 14.81 45.59 1.23
N PRO A 239 14.52 46.27 2.37
CA PRO A 239 14.91 45.82 3.71
C PRO A 239 13.75 45.76 4.75
N LYS A 240 14.13 45.37 5.98
CA LYS A 240 13.39 45.45 7.26
C LYS A 240 12.72 46.81 7.52
N GLY A 241 11.44 46.77 7.90
CA GLY A 241 10.74 47.85 8.62
C GLY A 241 10.41 47.41 10.06
N ARG A 242 10.77 48.26 11.02
CA ARG A 242 10.65 48.11 12.48
C ARG A 242 9.46 48.94 12.99
N GLN A 243 8.98 48.60 14.19
CA GLN A 243 8.19 49.42 15.14
C GLN A 243 6.69 49.66 14.86
N ASN A 244 5.82 49.20 15.76
CA ASN A 244 5.45 50.02 16.92
C ASN A 244 4.67 49.25 18.00
N MET A 245 5.05 49.51 19.25
CA MET A 245 4.27 49.24 20.46
C MET A 245 2.95 50.00 20.43
N ARG A 246 1.88 49.41 21.00
CA ARG A 246 1.01 50.18 21.89
C ARG A 246 0.30 49.26 22.89
N LYS A 247 0.58 49.53 24.17
CA LYS A 247 -0.14 49.03 25.34
C LYS A 247 -1.60 49.52 25.30
N LYS A 248 -2.52 48.66 25.75
CA LYS A 248 -3.48 48.96 26.83
C LYS A 248 -4.02 47.64 27.36
#